data_AF-A0A1H5BDS5-F1
#
_entry.id   AF-A0A1H5BDS5-F1
#
_cell.length_a   1.000
_cell.length_b   1.000
_cell.length_c   1.000
_cell.angle_alpha   90.00
_cell.angle_beta   90.00
_cell.angle_gamma   90.00
#
_symmetry.space_group_name_H-M   'P 1'
#
loop_
_entity.id
_entity.type
_entity.pdbx_description
1 polymer ?
#
loop_
_entity_poly.entity_id
_entity_poly.type
_entity_poly.pdbx_seq_one_letter_code
_entity_poly.pdbx_strand_id
1 'polypeptide(L)'
;MPQTRGPIFDDLARLMTDAAGMANGMRREVETVVKTQMERLLSSMDVVTRDEFEAVREMAILAREENDKLTARLAELEAKLAQKQP
;
A
#
# COMPACT_ATOMS: atom_id res chain seq x y z
N MET A 1 -7.34 -58.83 32.71
CA MET A 1 -6.90 -57.83 33.71
C MET A 1 -7.43 -56.47 33.23
N PRO A 2 -8.22 -55.74 34.03
CA PRO A 2 -8.83 -54.49 33.55
C PRO A 2 -7.79 -53.35 33.52
N GLN A 3 -7.87 -52.58 32.45
CA GLN A 3 -6.98 -51.47 32.11
C GLN A 3 -7.29 -50.25 32.99
N THR A 4 -6.40 -49.88 33.91
CA THR A 4 -6.46 -48.60 34.63
C THR A 4 -5.32 -47.70 34.16
N ARG A 5 -5.50 -47.02 33.04
CA ARG A 5 -4.77 -45.79 32.69
C ARG A 5 -5.81 -44.68 32.60
N GLY A 6 -5.68 -43.65 33.45
CA GLY A 6 -6.77 -42.79 33.87
C GLY A 6 -7.45 -41.99 32.73
N PRO A 7 -8.79 -41.95 32.67
CA PRO A 7 -9.57 -41.28 31.61
C PRO A 7 -9.30 -39.76 31.51
N ILE A 8 -8.91 -39.13 32.62
CA ILE A 8 -8.67 -37.68 32.69
C ILE A 8 -7.50 -37.24 31.80
N PHE A 9 -6.47 -38.07 31.65
CA PHE A 9 -5.32 -37.74 30.79
C PHE A 9 -5.65 -37.89 29.30
N ASP A 10 -6.53 -38.82 28.95
CA ASP A 10 -6.98 -39.04 27.58
C ASP A 10 -7.94 -37.92 27.12
N ASP A 11 -8.86 -37.51 28.01
CA ASP A 11 -9.74 -36.37 27.76
C ASP A 11 -8.93 -35.07 27.60
N LEU A 12 -7.90 -34.84 28.43
CA LEU A 12 -7.00 -33.69 28.29
C LEU A 12 -6.19 -33.75 26.99
N ALA A 13 -5.69 -34.92 26.59
CA ALA A 13 -4.96 -35.08 25.33
C ALA A 13 -5.85 -34.81 24.12
N ARG A 14 -7.12 -35.26 24.17
CA ARG A 14 -8.11 -34.96 23.14
C ARG A 14 -8.43 -33.47 23.09
N LEU A 15 -8.65 -32.84 24.24
CA LEU A 15 -8.93 -31.40 24.34
C LEU A 15 -7.76 -30.55 23.82
N MET A 16 -6.51 -30.95 24.11
CA MET A 16 -5.31 -30.29 23.58
C MET A 16 -5.17 -30.48 22.08
N THR A 17 -5.53 -31.65 21.55
CA THR A 17 -5.51 -31.94 20.11
C THR A 17 -6.59 -31.15 19.37
N ASP A 18 -7.80 -31.09 19.92
CA ASP A 18 -8.93 -30.32 19.40
C ASP A 18 -8.63 -28.80 19.44
N ALA A 19 -8.05 -28.32 20.55
CA ALA A 19 -7.63 -26.93 20.71
C ALA A 19 -6.49 -26.56 19.74
N ALA A 20 -5.52 -27.46 19.53
CA ALA A 20 -4.45 -27.26 18.54
C ALA A 20 -5.00 -27.22 17.10
N GLY A 21 -6.02 -28.02 16.80
CA GLY A 21 -6.75 -27.98 15.52
C GLY A 21 -7.46 -26.64 15.30
N MET A 22 -8.20 -26.16 16.31
CA MET A 22 -8.86 -24.84 16.28
C MET A 22 -7.87 -23.69 16.16
N ALA A 23 -6.74 -23.73 16.87
CA ALA A 23 -5.72 -22.68 16.83
C ALA A 23 -5.12 -22.49 15.43
N ASN A 24 -4.93 -23.58 14.68
CA ASN A 24 -4.45 -23.51 13.30
C ASN A 24 -5.49 -22.92 12.34
N GLY A 25 -6.78 -23.18 12.56
CA GLY A 25 -7.89 -22.56 11.81
C GLY A 25 -8.01 -21.06 12.11
N MET A 26 -8.06 -20.70 13.39
CA MET A 26 -8.12 -19.30 13.85
C MET A 26 -6.91 -18.49 13.38
N ARG A 27 -5.70 -19.08 13.32
CA ARG A 27 -4.52 -18.38 12.82
C ARG A 27 -4.70 -17.88 11.39
N ARG A 28 -5.27 -18.70 10.50
CA ARG A 28 -5.51 -18.32 9.08
C ARG A 28 -6.59 -17.25 8.96
N GLU A 29 -7.63 -17.33 9.79
CA GLU A 29 -8.68 -16.33 9.84
C GLU A 29 -8.14 -14.99 10.35
N VAL A 30 -7.35 -15.00 11.43
CA VAL A 30 -6.70 -13.80 11.97
C VAL A 30 -5.75 -13.18 10.95
N GLU A 31 -4.94 -13.98 10.26
CA GLU A 31 -4.02 -13.49 9.22
C GLU A 31 -4.79 -12.79 8.08
N THR A 32 -5.89 -13.38 7.64
CA THR A 32 -6.76 -12.79 6.60
C THR A 32 -7.38 -11.48 7.08
N VAL A 33 -7.93 -11.46 8.31
CA VAL A 33 -8.54 -10.26 8.91
C VAL A 33 -7.51 -9.15 9.09
N VAL A 34 -6.31 -9.47 9.57
CA VAL A 34 -5.22 -8.50 9.75
C VAL A 34 -4.81 -7.91 8.41
N LYS A 35 -4.68 -8.73 7.36
CA LYS A 35 -4.36 -8.25 6.02
C LYS A 35 -5.43 -7.30 5.48
N THR A 36 -6.70 -7.65 5.60
CA THR A 36 -7.81 -6.79 5.16
C THR A 36 -7.86 -5.48 5.96
N GLN A 37 -7.57 -5.51 7.27
CA GLN A 37 -7.53 -4.31 8.08
C GLN A 37 -6.31 -3.43 7.76
N MET A 38 -5.17 -4.02 7.42
CA MET A 38 -4.00 -3.29 6.90
C MET A 38 -4.27 -2.64 5.55
N GLU A 39 -4.89 -3.35 4.61
CA GLU A 39 -5.29 -2.81 3.31
C GLU A 39 -6.26 -1.62 3.47
N ARG A 40 -7.24 -1.73 4.38
CA ARG A 40 -8.15 -0.62 4.72
C ARG A 40 -7.42 0.55 5.38
N LEU A 41 -6.49 0.29 6.29
CA LEU A 41 -5.71 1.33 6.94
C LEU A 41 -4.84 2.07 5.92
N LEU A 42 -4.13 1.34 5.06
CA LEU A 42 -3.32 1.91 3.98
C LEU A 42 -4.16 2.67 2.96
N SER A 43 -5.39 2.23 2.68
CA SER A 43 -6.34 2.97 1.84
C SER A 43 -6.92 4.21 2.53
N SER A 44 -6.95 4.24 3.86
CA SER A 44 -7.46 5.38 4.64
C SER A 44 -6.39 6.41 4.99
N MET A 45 -5.13 5.99 4.99
CA MET A 45 -3.99 6.90 4.98
C MET A 45 -3.88 7.37 3.53
N ASP A 46 -3.78 8.68 3.28
CA ASP A 46 -3.62 9.26 1.93
C ASP A 46 -2.24 8.89 1.32
N VAL A 47 -1.99 7.59 1.14
CA VAL A 47 -0.74 7.03 0.62
C VAL A 47 -0.79 7.16 -0.88
N VAL A 48 0.02 8.07 -1.42
CA VAL A 48 0.22 8.20 -2.85
C VAL A 48 0.78 6.88 -3.38
N THR A 49 0.06 6.25 -4.30
CA THR A 49 0.53 5.02 -4.92
C THR A 49 1.76 5.33 -5.76
N ARG A 50 2.60 4.31 -5.97
CA ARG A 50 3.81 4.49 -6.79
C ARG A 50 3.47 4.98 -8.20
N ASP A 51 2.38 4.48 -8.78
CA ASP A 51 1.95 4.83 -10.14
C ASP A 51 1.50 6.29 -10.22
N GLU A 52 0.75 6.79 -9.23
CA GLU A 52 0.36 8.20 -9.16
C GLU A 52 1.57 9.12 -8.97
N PHE A 53 2.54 8.71 -8.15
CA PHE A 53 3.78 9.45 -7.97
C PHE A 53 4.58 9.53 -9.27
N GLU A 54 4.71 8.41 -9.99
CA GLU A 54 5.43 8.36 -11.27
C GLU A 54 4.72 9.22 -12.33
N ALA A 55 3.38 9.15 -12.42
CA ALA A 55 2.60 9.99 -13.33
C ALA A 55 2.77 11.49 -13.06
N VAL A 56 2.69 11.92 -11.79
CA VAL A 56 2.89 13.34 -11.43
C VAL A 56 4.33 13.77 -11.67
N ARG A 57 5.31 12.90 -11.39
CA ARG A 57 6.72 13.18 -11.66
C ARG A 57 6.97 13.42 -13.14
N GLU A 58 6.43 12.58 -14.01
CA GLU A 58 6.56 12.76 -15.47
C GLU A 58 5.87 14.06 -15.93
N MET A 59 4.67 14.33 -15.44
CA MET A 59 3.98 15.60 -15.73
C MET A 59 4.80 16.82 -15.28
N ALA A 60 5.42 16.76 -14.10
CA ALA A 60 6.25 17.84 -13.58
C ALA A 60 7.51 18.07 -14.43
N ILE A 61 8.11 17.01 -14.97
CA ILE A 61 9.26 17.10 -15.88
C ILE A 61 8.83 17.78 -17.18
N LEU A 62 7.75 17.29 -17.82
CA LEU A 62 7.24 17.87 -19.06
C LEU A 62 6.85 19.35 -18.88
N ALA A 63 6.17 19.68 -17.79
CA ALA A 63 5.77 21.05 -17.49
C ALA A 63 6.97 21.99 -17.30
N ARG A 64 8.09 21.51 -16.75
CA ARG A 64 9.34 22.29 -16.67
C ARG A 64 9.95 22.52 -18.04
N GLU A 65 10.06 21.48 -18.87
CA GLU A 65 10.58 21.61 -20.22
C GLU A 65 9.73 22.55 -21.10
N GLU A 66 8.41 22.49 -20.96
CA GLU A 66 7.49 23.40 -21.65
C GLU A 66 7.63 24.83 -21.13
N ASN A 67 7.80 25.04 -19.83
CA ASN A 67 8.06 26.37 -19.26
C ASN A 67 9.34 27.00 -19.81
N ASP A 68 10.42 26.23 -19.92
CA ASP A 68 11.69 26.74 -20.45
C ASP A 68 11.54 27.17 -21.92
N LYS A 69 10.83 26.35 -22.73
CA LYS A 69 10.51 26.68 -24.13
C LYS A 69 9.64 27.93 -24.25
N LEU A 70 8.61 28.05 -23.40
CA LEU A 70 7.73 29.22 -23.37
C LEU A 70 8.49 30.48 -22.95
N THR A 71 9.35 30.38 -21.95
CA THR A 71 10.20 31.49 -21.47
C THR A 71 11.12 31.98 -22.58
N ALA A 72 11.76 31.06 -23.32
CA ALA A 72 12.59 31.42 -24.47
C ALA A 72 11.79 32.15 -25.57
N ARG A 73 10.60 31.65 -25.90
CA ARG A 73 9.69 32.30 -26.87
C ARG A 73 9.24 33.68 -26.41
N LEU A 74 8.92 33.83 -25.11
CA LEU A 74 8.55 35.12 -24.54
C LEU A 74 9.71 36.11 -24.66
N ALA A 75 10.92 35.73 -24.28
CA ALA A 75 12.10 36.59 -24.41
C ALA A 75 12.35 37.04 -25.87
N GLU A 76 12.21 36.13 -26.85
CA GLU A 76 12.31 36.49 -28.27
C GLU A 76 11.23 37.49 -28.71
N LEU A 77 9.99 37.29 -28.26
CA LEU A 77 8.87 38.17 -28.59
C LEU A 77 9.03 39.54 -27.94
N GLU A 78 9.43 39.58 -26.68
CA GLU A 78 9.73 40.81 -25.94
C GLU A 78 10.86 41.61 -26.62
N ALA A 79 11.93 40.93 -27.05
CA ALA A 79 13.01 41.58 -27.80
C ALA A 79 12.54 42.16 -29.14
N LYS A 80 11.67 41.45 -29.87
CA LYS A 80 11.08 41.94 -31.12
C LYS A 80 10.15 43.12 -30.90
N LEU A 81 9.37 43.12 -29.82
CA LEU A 81 8.50 44.23 -29.45
C LEU A 81 9.29 45.48 -29.06
N ALA A 82 10.36 45.32 -28.28
CA ALA A 82 11.26 46.42 -27.91
C ALA A 82 11.94 47.06 -29.13
N GLN A 83 12.27 46.28 -30.17
CA GLN A 83 12.81 46.81 -31.42
C GLN A 83 11.77 47.50 -32.31
N LYS A 84 10.47 47.24 -32.09
CA LYS A 84 9.37 47.77 -32.91
C LYS A 84 8.73 49.02 -32.30
N GLN A 85 8.90 49.25 -30.99
CA GLN A 85 8.55 50.52 -30.36
C GLN A 85 9.71 51.51 -30.54
N PRO A 86 9.51 52.66 -31.22
CA PRO A 86 10.51 53.72 -31.35
C PRO A 86 10.73 54.48 -30.05
#